data_AF-A0A7K0G141-F1
#
_entry.id   AF-A0A7K0G141-F1
#
_cell.length_a   1.000
_cell.length_b   1.000
_cell.length_c   1.000
_cell.angle_alpha   90.00
_cell.angle_beta   90.00
_cell.angle_gamma   90.00
#
_symmetry.space_group_name_H-M   'P 1'
#
loop_
_entity.id
_entity.type
_entity.pdbx_description
1 polymer ?
#
loop_
_entity_poly.entity_id
_entity_poly.type
_entity_poly.pdbx_seq_one_letter_code
_entity_poly.pdbx_strand_id
1 'polypeptide(L)'
;MKRNLLYIAFAAVPFLFACNPSEKKADAKKDSILNQTCYASSFEKDSAAMILNTMASGKVTGSLLIKYGAKPKNSGEINGKFHGDTLLVDYRFNTGTDTSRAFTNPLAFLKKDGKLIMGVAQIETTLGRSYFVKGKSINYEAGKFTFQEVPCK
;
A
#
# COMPACT_ATOMS: atom_id res chain seq x y z
N MET A 1 -65.40 20.10 7.19
CA MET A 1 -64.76 20.26 8.51
C MET A 1 -65.00 19.00 9.34
N LYS A 2 -63.96 18.53 10.05
CA LYS A 2 -63.97 17.52 11.15
C LYS A 2 -63.95 16.03 10.76
N ARG A 3 -62.72 15.57 10.49
CA ARG A 3 -61.98 14.42 11.05
C ARG A 3 -62.75 13.43 11.94
N ASN A 4 -62.65 12.12 11.66
CA ASN A 4 -62.64 11.04 12.66
C ASN A 4 -61.95 9.78 12.06
N LEU A 5 -60.70 9.53 12.49
CA LEU A 5 -60.31 8.44 13.40
C LEU A 5 -60.34 7.04 12.77
N LEU A 6 -59.28 6.72 12.03
CA LEU A 6 -58.87 5.35 11.72
C LEU A 6 -58.15 4.77 12.94
N TYR A 7 -58.83 3.87 13.66
CA TYR A 7 -58.19 2.94 14.58
C TYR A 7 -57.64 1.77 13.76
N ILE A 8 -56.32 1.71 13.59
CA ILE A 8 -55.63 0.47 13.22
C ILE A 8 -54.58 0.24 14.30
N ALA A 9 -54.96 -0.62 15.24
CA ALA A 9 -54.02 -1.35 16.07
C ALA A 9 -53.16 -2.21 15.13
N PHE A 10 -51.90 -1.83 14.94
CA PHE A 10 -50.90 -2.75 14.43
C PHE A 10 -49.90 -3.02 15.54
N ALA A 11 -49.99 -4.25 16.03
CA ALA A 11 -49.21 -4.79 17.11
C ALA A 11 -47.71 -4.67 16.82
N ALA A 12 -46.97 -4.21 17.83
CA ALA A 12 -45.53 -4.30 17.87
C ALA A 12 -45.11 -5.78 17.89
N VAL A 13 -44.54 -6.26 16.79
CA VAL A 13 -43.82 -7.53 16.74
C VAL A 13 -42.33 -7.20 16.86
N PRO A 14 -41.67 -7.46 18.00
CA PRO A 14 -40.23 -7.36 18.07
C PRO A 14 -39.63 -8.59 17.37
N PHE A 15 -39.23 -8.43 16.11
CA PHE A 15 -38.36 -9.40 15.43
C PHE A 15 -36.95 -9.28 16.02
N LEU A 16 -36.69 -10.00 17.11
CA LEU A 16 -35.35 -10.24 17.61
C LEU A 16 -34.67 -11.28 16.72
N PHE A 17 -34.10 -10.85 15.59
CA PHE A 17 -33.09 -11.64 14.88
C PHE A 17 -31.80 -11.63 15.71
N ALA A 18 -31.69 -12.58 16.65
CA ALA A 18 -30.42 -12.93 17.25
C ALA A 18 -29.59 -13.71 16.23
N CYS A 19 -28.77 -13.01 15.44
CA CYS A 19 -27.64 -13.65 14.76
C CYS A 19 -26.60 -13.98 15.83
N ASN A 20 -26.42 -15.27 16.14
CA ASN A 20 -25.17 -15.74 16.74
C ASN A 20 -24.14 -15.84 15.61
N PRO A 21 -23.15 -14.94 15.50
CA PRO A 21 -21.95 -15.28 14.75
C PRO A 21 -21.27 -16.41 15.52
N SER A 22 -21.49 -17.65 15.05
CA SER A 22 -20.60 -18.75 15.39
C SER A 22 -19.23 -18.34 14.86
N GLU A 23 -18.37 -17.82 15.73
CA GLU A 23 -16.98 -17.55 15.39
C GLU A 23 -16.30 -18.89 15.08
N LYS A 24 -16.44 -19.35 13.84
CA LYS A 24 -15.44 -20.20 13.22
C LYS A 24 -14.20 -19.32 13.09
N LYS A 25 -13.38 -19.31 14.14
CA LYS A 25 -11.98 -18.90 14.02
C LYS A 25 -11.34 -19.87 13.04
N ALA A 26 -11.40 -19.51 11.76
CA ALA A 26 -10.52 -20.08 10.77
C ALA A 26 -9.11 -19.75 11.27
N ASP A 27 -8.35 -20.77 11.63
CA ASP A 27 -6.92 -20.66 11.84
C ASP A 27 -6.31 -20.10 10.54
N ALA A 28 -6.15 -18.78 10.50
CA ALA A 28 -5.43 -18.13 9.44
C ALA A 28 -3.97 -18.59 9.55
N LYS A 29 -3.58 -19.56 8.70
CA LYS A 29 -2.17 -19.88 8.49
C LYS A 29 -1.41 -18.56 8.32
N LYS A 30 -0.53 -18.25 9.28
CA LYS A 30 0.31 -17.05 9.23
C LYS A 30 1.18 -17.15 7.99
N ASP A 31 0.99 -16.22 7.07
CA ASP A 31 1.75 -16.14 5.82
C ASP A 31 3.24 -15.97 6.14
N SER A 32 4.08 -16.87 5.61
CA SER A 32 5.52 -16.92 5.90
C SER A 32 6.33 -16.15 4.86
N ILE A 33 7.49 -15.64 5.27
CA ILE A 33 8.45 -14.99 4.36
C ILE A 33 9.19 -16.09 3.59
N LEU A 34 9.13 -16.05 2.25
CA LEU A 34 9.89 -16.97 1.39
C LEU A 34 11.28 -16.42 1.06
N ASN A 35 11.37 -15.11 0.86
CA ASN A 35 12.61 -14.46 0.47
C ASN A 35 12.65 -13.03 1.01
N GLN A 36 13.83 -12.59 1.41
CA GLN A 36 14.13 -11.21 1.74
C GLN A 36 15.24 -10.70 0.83
N THR A 37 15.02 -9.54 0.22
CA THR A 37 15.98 -8.91 -0.68
C THR A 37 16.12 -7.44 -0.35
N CYS A 38 17.36 -6.96 -0.30
CA CYS A 38 17.67 -5.57 0.01
C CYS A 38 18.19 -4.86 -1.23
N TYR A 39 17.81 -3.60 -1.36
CA TYR A 39 18.16 -2.77 -2.49
C TYR A 39 18.64 -1.40 -2.06
N ALA A 40 19.53 -0.81 -2.86
CA ALA A 40 19.98 0.56 -2.71
C ALA A 40 20.02 1.30 -4.05
N SER A 41 19.81 2.61 -4.02
CA SER A 41 19.98 3.50 -5.16
C SER A 41 20.51 4.85 -4.69
N SER A 42 21.25 5.53 -5.55
CA SER A 42 21.60 6.94 -5.41
C SER A 42 21.31 7.68 -6.71
N PHE A 43 20.94 8.95 -6.61
CA PHE A 43 20.78 9.85 -7.75
C PHE A 43 21.12 11.27 -7.28
N GLU A 44 22.17 11.85 -7.85
CA GLU A 44 22.73 13.14 -7.41
C GLU A 44 22.97 13.17 -5.88
N LYS A 45 22.26 14.05 -5.15
CA LYS A 45 22.36 14.21 -3.70
C LYS A 45 21.40 13.31 -2.91
N ASP A 46 20.57 12.56 -3.61
CA ASP A 46 19.52 11.75 -3.02
C ASP A 46 19.90 10.28 -2.99
N SER A 47 19.38 9.57 -2.00
CA SER A 47 19.59 8.13 -1.86
C SER A 47 18.34 7.42 -1.38
N ALA A 48 18.22 6.15 -1.73
CA ALA A 48 17.12 5.32 -1.31
C ALA A 48 17.62 3.92 -0.91
N ALA A 49 17.00 3.36 0.13
CA ALA A 49 17.25 1.99 0.59
C ALA A 49 15.91 1.29 0.80
N MET A 50 15.81 0.06 0.34
CA MET A 50 14.57 -0.71 0.35
C MET A 50 14.83 -2.14 0.80
N ILE A 51 13.94 -2.66 1.63
CA ILE A 51 13.91 -4.07 2.03
C ILE A 51 12.59 -4.63 1.53
N LEU A 52 12.65 -5.71 0.74
CA LEU A 52 11.48 -6.44 0.24
C LEU A 52 11.41 -7.82 0.89
N ASN A 53 10.27 -8.16 1.45
CA ASN A 53 9.91 -9.51 1.85
C ASN A 53 8.87 -10.04 0.88
N THR A 54 9.20 -11.12 0.17
CA THR A 54 8.22 -11.86 -0.65
C THR A 54 7.59 -12.95 0.20
N MET A 55 6.28 -12.87 0.35
CA MET A 55 5.50 -13.79 1.19
C MET A 55 5.07 -15.03 0.40
N ALA A 56 4.75 -16.12 1.09
CA ALA A 56 4.25 -17.35 0.47
C ALA A 56 2.95 -17.14 -0.31
N SER A 57 2.13 -16.17 0.09
CA SER A 57 0.94 -15.74 -0.65
C SER A 57 1.21 -14.98 -1.96
N GLY A 58 2.46 -14.64 -2.27
CA GLY A 58 2.82 -13.77 -3.39
C GLY A 58 2.69 -12.27 -3.10
N LYS A 59 2.27 -11.89 -1.88
CA LYS A 59 2.35 -10.50 -1.41
C LYS A 59 3.81 -10.09 -1.23
N VAL A 60 4.06 -8.80 -1.43
CA VAL A 60 5.34 -8.15 -1.12
C VAL A 60 5.10 -7.14 -0.02
N THR A 61 5.86 -7.26 1.07
CA THR A 61 5.88 -6.29 2.17
C THR A 61 7.31 -5.78 2.37
N GLY A 62 7.50 -4.77 3.20
CA GLY A 62 8.84 -4.31 3.53
C GLY A 62 8.91 -2.85 3.91
N SER A 63 10.09 -2.26 3.72
CA SER A 63 10.34 -0.86 4.06
C SER A 63 11.05 -0.13 2.94
N LEU A 64 10.81 1.18 2.87
CA LEU A 64 11.47 2.09 1.95
C LEU A 64 11.85 3.38 2.68
N LEU A 65 13.13 3.72 2.55
CA LEU A 65 13.72 4.96 3.04
C LEU A 65 14.21 5.76 1.83
N ILE A 66 13.79 7.01 1.72
CA ILE A 66 14.28 7.96 0.71
C ILE A 66 14.85 9.18 1.43
N LYS A 67 16.10 9.54 1.15
CA LYS A 67 16.78 10.73 1.64
C LYS A 67 16.94 11.73 0.49
N TYR A 68 16.51 12.97 0.73
CA TYR A 68 16.50 14.04 -0.27
C TYR A 68 17.59 15.09 -0.01
N GLY A 69 18.85 14.68 0.02
CA GLY A 69 19.97 15.55 0.39
C GLY A 69 19.75 16.23 1.75
N ALA A 70 19.58 17.55 1.74
CA ALA A 70 19.32 18.36 2.93
C ALA A 70 17.84 18.46 3.34
N LYS A 71 16.90 17.95 2.53
CA LYS A 71 15.47 17.96 2.84
C LYS A 71 15.10 16.78 3.77
N PRO A 72 14.00 16.89 4.53
CA PRO A 72 13.52 15.79 5.37
C PRO A 72 13.35 14.49 4.58
N LYS A 73 13.83 13.37 5.16
CA LYS A 73 13.71 12.02 4.58
C LYS A 73 12.27 11.50 4.63
N ASN A 74 11.89 10.64 3.69
CA ASN A 74 10.68 9.83 3.80
C ASN A 74 11.06 8.43 4.28
N SER A 75 10.38 7.92 5.31
CA SER A 75 10.61 6.58 5.85
C SER A 75 9.28 5.91 6.10
N GLY A 76 9.14 4.67 5.66
CA GLY A 76 7.86 4.00 5.73
C GLY A 76 7.87 2.55 5.28
N GLU A 77 6.67 1.99 5.22
CA GLU A 77 6.39 0.62 4.84
C GLU A 77 5.81 0.54 3.44
N ILE A 78 6.09 -0.57 2.77
CA ILE A 78 5.54 -0.89 1.46
C ILE A 78 4.69 -2.15 1.56
N ASN A 79 3.55 -2.14 0.88
CA ASN A 79 2.66 -3.29 0.75
C ASN A 79 2.19 -3.38 -0.69
N GLY A 80 2.33 -4.53 -1.32
CA GLY A 80 1.97 -4.69 -2.71
C GLY A 80 2.17 -6.10 -3.24
N LYS A 81 2.36 -6.21 -4.55
CA LYS A 81 2.57 -7.49 -5.25
C LYS A 81 3.18 -7.28 -6.63
N PHE A 82 3.79 -8.33 -7.14
CA PHE A 82 4.21 -8.39 -8.54
C PHE A 82 3.03 -8.66 -9.48
N HIS A 83 3.04 -7.97 -10.61
CA HIS A 83 2.21 -8.18 -11.78
C HIS A 83 3.14 -8.42 -12.96
N GLY A 84 3.46 -9.69 -13.22
CA GLY A 84 4.56 -10.04 -14.13
C GLY A 84 5.90 -9.54 -13.56
N ASP A 85 6.59 -8.71 -14.32
CA ASP A 85 7.86 -8.08 -13.95
C ASP A 85 7.69 -6.79 -13.13
N THR A 86 6.48 -6.26 -13.02
CA THR A 86 6.22 -4.98 -12.38
C THR A 86 5.74 -5.17 -10.94
N LEU A 87 6.48 -4.66 -9.97
CA LEU A 87 6.07 -4.54 -8.58
C LEU A 87 5.26 -3.25 -8.39
N LEU A 88 3.98 -3.41 -8.03
CA LEU A 88 3.12 -2.29 -7.63
C LEU A 88 2.95 -2.31 -6.11
N VAL A 89 3.20 -1.18 -5.45
CA VAL A 89 3.11 -1.07 -3.99
C VAL A 89 2.41 0.23 -3.57
N ASP A 90 1.74 0.16 -2.42
CA ASP A 90 1.40 1.33 -1.63
C ASP A 90 2.56 1.59 -0.66
N TYR A 91 3.18 2.76 -0.77
CA TYR A 91 4.21 3.24 0.15
C TYR A 91 3.61 4.18 1.17
N ARG A 92 3.46 3.71 2.41
CA ARG A 92 2.96 4.50 3.53
C ARG A 92 4.12 5.01 4.37
N PHE A 93 4.29 6.33 4.45
CA PHE A 93 5.49 6.95 5.03
C PHE A 93 5.22 8.20 5.86
N ASN A 94 6.19 8.47 6.74
CA ASN A 94 6.34 9.71 7.49
C ASN A 94 7.48 10.54 6.92
N THR A 95 7.44 11.86 7.12
CA THR A 95 8.45 12.80 6.62
C THR A 95 9.27 13.37 7.79
N GLY A 96 10.60 13.29 7.71
CA GLY A 96 11.50 13.78 8.75
C GLY A 96 11.34 13.00 10.05
N THR A 97 11.05 13.71 11.14
CA THR A 97 10.76 13.16 12.48
C THR A 97 9.27 13.21 12.83
N ASP A 98 8.40 13.66 11.92
CA ASP A 98 6.96 13.79 12.16
C ASP A 98 6.28 12.42 12.07
N THR A 99 5.97 11.84 13.23
CA THR A 99 5.25 10.56 13.33
C THR A 99 3.73 10.73 13.34
N SER A 100 3.22 11.96 13.47
CA SER A 100 1.79 12.25 13.63
C SER A 100 1.01 12.16 12.31
N ARG A 101 1.71 12.40 11.18
CA ARG A 101 1.11 12.39 9.84
C ARG A 101 1.80 11.38 8.94
N ALA A 102 1.01 10.49 8.37
CA ALA A 102 1.47 9.50 7.42
C ALA A 102 0.75 9.69 6.08
N PHE A 103 1.53 9.64 5.00
CA PHE A 103 1.06 9.74 3.63
C PHE A 103 1.13 8.38 2.97
N THR A 104 0.31 8.13 1.95
CA THR A 104 0.37 6.91 1.16
C THR A 104 0.46 7.26 -0.32
N ASN A 105 1.54 6.85 -0.97
CA ASN A 105 1.76 7.05 -2.40
C ASN A 105 1.90 5.69 -3.11
N PRO A 106 1.21 5.48 -4.23
CA PRO A 106 1.42 4.29 -5.04
C PRO A 106 2.75 4.44 -5.80
N LEU A 107 3.55 3.37 -5.81
CA LEU A 107 4.83 3.29 -6.51
C LEU A 107 4.86 2.04 -7.40
N ALA A 108 5.55 2.17 -8.54
CA ALA A 108 5.73 1.09 -9.50
C ALA A 108 7.23 0.87 -9.72
N PHE A 109 7.65 -0.39 -9.70
CA PHE A 109 9.03 -0.77 -9.93
C PHE A 109 9.10 -1.90 -10.96
N LEU A 110 9.77 -1.67 -12.08
CA LEU A 110 10.02 -2.72 -13.07
C LEU A 110 11.23 -3.55 -12.63
N LYS A 111 11.04 -4.87 -12.49
CA LYS A 111 12.12 -5.82 -12.25
C LYS A 111 12.80 -6.18 -13.57
N LYS A 112 14.06 -5.79 -13.72
CA LYS A 112 14.85 -6.07 -14.93
C LYS A 112 16.31 -6.25 -14.57
N ASP A 113 16.94 -7.34 -15.02
CA ASP A 113 18.36 -7.63 -14.81
C ASP A 113 18.81 -7.56 -13.34
N GLY A 114 17.99 -8.09 -12.42
CA GLY A 114 18.24 -8.05 -10.97
C GLY A 114 18.06 -6.67 -10.32
N LYS A 115 17.61 -5.67 -11.08
CA LYS A 115 17.36 -4.31 -10.61
C LYS A 115 15.86 -4.04 -10.49
N LEU A 116 15.52 -3.01 -9.72
CA LEU A 116 14.17 -2.44 -9.65
C LEU A 116 14.20 -1.00 -10.15
N ILE A 117 13.61 -0.74 -11.30
CA ILE A 117 13.57 0.58 -11.94
C ILE A 117 12.29 1.28 -11.51
N MET A 118 12.40 2.38 -10.77
CA MET A 118 11.24 3.16 -10.33
C MET A 118 10.57 3.80 -11.54
N GLY A 119 9.26 3.59 -11.72
CA GLY A 119 8.47 4.23 -12.76
C GLY A 119 7.84 5.54 -12.30
N VAL A 120 7.56 6.42 -13.25
CA VAL A 120 6.73 7.62 -13.08
C VAL A 120 5.39 7.39 -13.75
N ALA A 121 4.31 7.61 -13.03
CA ALA A 121 2.96 7.47 -13.54
C ALA A 121 2.07 8.60 -13.04
N GLN A 122 0.97 8.83 -13.77
CA GLN A 122 -0.04 9.78 -13.33
C GLN A 122 -0.76 9.23 -12.10
N ILE A 123 -0.83 10.05 -11.05
CA ILE A 123 -1.48 9.72 -9.78
C ILE A 123 -2.63 10.69 -9.55
N GLU A 124 -3.74 10.19 -9.05
CA GLU A 124 -4.87 10.97 -8.56
C GLU A 124 -5.10 10.70 -7.08
N THR A 125 -5.54 11.71 -6.34
CA THR A 125 -5.83 11.59 -4.91
C THR A 125 -7.31 11.80 -4.66
N THR A 126 -7.96 10.79 -4.09
CA THR A 126 -9.38 10.82 -3.73
C THR A 126 -9.52 10.42 -2.27
N LEU A 127 -10.22 11.24 -1.48
CA LEU A 127 -10.45 10.99 -0.04
C LEU A 127 -9.15 10.69 0.75
N GLY A 128 -8.06 11.40 0.43
CA GLY A 128 -6.78 11.26 1.14
C GLY A 128 -5.97 10.01 0.79
N ARG A 129 -6.38 9.24 -0.23
CA ARG A 129 -5.59 8.14 -0.80
C ARG A 129 -5.23 8.42 -2.25
N SER A 130 -3.98 8.15 -2.59
CA SER A 130 -3.43 8.33 -3.93
C SER A 130 -3.44 7.01 -4.70
N TYR A 131 -3.79 7.04 -5.97
CA TYR A 131 -3.89 5.88 -6.86
C TYR A 131 -3.31 6.18 -8.24
N PHE A 132 -2.83 5.15 -8.94
CA PHE A 132 -2.50 5.29 -10.36
C PHE A 132 -3.76 5.54 -11.19
N VAL A 133 -3.72 6.53 -12.06
CA VAL A 133 -4.83 6.81 -12.99
C VAL A 133 -4.98 5.64 -13.96
N LYS A 134 -6.17 5.06 -13.99
CA LYS A 134 -6.46 3.88 -14.82
C LYS A 134 -6.24 4.18 -16.31
N GLY A 135 -5.58 3.27 -17.01
CA GLY A 135 -5.33 3.37 -18.45
C GLY A 135 -4.17 4.30 -18.83
N LYS A 136 -3.47 4.89 -17.86
CA LYS A 136 -2.23 5.63 -18.10
C LYS A 136 -1.03 4.71 -17.94
N SER A 137 -0.06 4.85 -18.85
CA SER A 137 1.18 4.07 -18.83
C SER A 137 2.12 4.54 -17.73
N ILE A 138 2.92 3.62 -17.21
CA ILE A 138 4.05 3.91 -16.32
C ILE A 138 5.28 4.14 -17.21
N ASN A 139 5.96 5.27 -17.04
CA ASN A 139 7.21 5.60 -17.72
C ASN A 139 8.40 5.21 -16.84
N TYR A 140 9.13 4.17 -17.22
CA TYR A 140 10.31 3.68 -16.50
C TYR A 140 11.62 4.37 -16.90
N GLU A 141 11.62 5.22 -17.93
CA GLU A 141 12.79 5.99 -18.37
C GLU A 141 12.89 7.34 -17.64
N ALA A 142 11.77 7.84 -17.11
CA ALA A 142 11.71 9.09 -16.34
C ALA A 142 11.96 8.90 -14.83
N GLY A 143 12.18 7.65 -14.40
CA GLY A 143 12.38 7.29 -13.00
C GLY A 143 13.64 7.88 -12.38
N LYS A 144 13.53 8.41 -11.17
CA LYS A 144 14.69 8.93 -10.44
C LYS A 144 15.66 7.85 -9.96
N PHE A 145 15.12 6.73 -9.48
CA PHE A 145 15.91 5.69 -8.82
C PHE A 145 15.90 4.39 -9.61
N THR A 146 17.09 3.82 -9.79
CA THR A 146 17.28 2.44 -10.24
C THR A 146 17.97 1.68 -9.14
N PHE A 147 17.21 0.85 -8.45
CA PHE A 147 17.63 0.09 -7.30
C PHE A 147 18.44 -1.12 -7.72
N GLN A 148 19.64 -1.25 -7.15
CA GLN A 148 20.50 -2.43 -7.28
C GLN A 148 20.35 -3.30 -6.04
N GLU A 149 20.32 -4.61 -6.23
CA GLU A 149 20.35 -5.57 -5.12
C GLU A 149 21.66 -5.45 -4.35
N VAL A 150 21.58 -5.46 -3.02
CA VAL A 150 22.70 -5.40 -2.09
C VAL A 150 22.47 -6.38 -0.94
N PRO A 151 23.54 -6.81 -0.24
CA PRO A 151 23.37 -7.61 0.97
C PRO A 151 22.50 -6.90 1.99
N CYS A 152 21.55 -7.63 2.58
CA CYS A 152 20.80 -7.15 3.74
C CYS A 152 21.73 -6.95 4.95
N LYS A 153 21.46 -5.92 5.75
CA LYS A 153 22.20 -5.58 6.96
C LYS A 153 21.32 -5.72 8.18
#